data_AF-A0A8H7TRS6-F1
#
_entry.id   AF-A0A8H7TRS6-F1
#
_cell.length_a   1.000
_cell.length_b   1.000
_cell.length_c   1.000
_cell.angle_alpha   90.00
_cell.angle_beta   90.00
_cell.angle_gamma   90.00
#
_symmetry.space_group_name_H-M   'P 1'
#
loop_
_entity.id
_entity.type
_entity.pdbx_description
1 polymer ?
#
loop_
_entity_poly.entity_id
_entity_poly.type
_entity_poly.pdbx_seq_one_letter_code
_entity_poly.pdbx_strand_id
1 'polypeptide(L)'
;MAPGVSPAGSEDDLTYEVVPCLLTCIKAIGQIRVFMPKDGLASPKNKDLVSKSLEEVKRRFPDGMPVLDPLENMEITDESFKKLLRKIEVLESRLLANPLHLSPLLPSLWDQYSNKVQLTEKVKDKKKSIAKAHSIAQMDELKSRKRVLRRLGFINDSEVVQLKARVACEISSTEGHELLLSELLFDRFFNELTPEMCAATLSVFIFDEKVESSALKETLQKPYREIQAKARIVAKVSQECKLDVNEDDYVKKLKWELMETVLAWAQGRPFSEICKMTNIYEGSLIRLFRRLEELLRQMGEAAKVMGNDDLTKKFEESLSKIRRDIVAAQSLYL
;
A
#
# COMPACT_ATOMS: atom_id res chain seq x y z
N MET A 1 -2.49 14.65 32.47
CA MET A 1 -2.44 15.99 33.10
C MET A 1 -3.85 16.33 33.54
N ALA A 2 -4.02 16.93 34.72
CA ALA A 2 -5.31 17.50 35.11
C ALA A 2 -5.73 18.60 34.12
N PRO A 3 -7.02 18.82 33.87
CA PRO A 3 -7.47 19.87 32.95
C PRO A 3 -6.95 21.24 33.42
N GLY A 4 -6.24 21.97 32.55
CA GLY A 4 -5.78 23.35 32.82
C GLY A 4 -4.33 23.50 33.31
N VAL A 5 -3.54 22.43 33.40
CA VAL A 5 -2.13 22.50 33.82
C VAL A 5 -1.19 22.32 32.61
N SER A 6 -0.32 23.29 32.36
CA SER A 6 0.75 23.24 31.34
C SER A 6 2.14 23.23 31.98
N PRO A 7 3.19 22.73 31.30
CA PRO A 7 4.56 22.89 31.76
C PRO A 7 4.88 24.37 31.98
N ALA A 8 5.54 24.68 33.11
CA ALA A 8 5.87 26.05 33.49
C ALA A 8 6.68 26.76 32.39
N GLY A 9 6.16 27.90 31.89
CA GLY A 9 6.79 28.71 30.83
C GLY A 9 7.28 30.10 31.28
N SER A 10 6.68 30.68 32.33
CA SER A 10 7.05 31.97 32.95
C SER A 10 6.79 31.92 34.46
N GLU A 11 7.45 32.77 35.25
CA GLU A 11 7.53 32.69 36.74
C GLU A 11 6.25 33.06 37.52
N ASP A 12 5.08 33.16 36.89
CA ASP A 12 3.83 33.47 37.60
C ASP A 12 2.93 32.23 37.78
N ASP A 13 2.47 32.03 39.02
CA ASP A 13 1.61 30.96 39.54
C ASP A 13 2.05 29.51 39.23
N LEU A 14 3.15 29.09 39.88
CA LEU A 14 3.65 27.72 39.83
C LEU A 14 2.87 26.81 40.78
N THR A 15 2.36 25.69 40.26
CA THR A 15 1.80 24.60 41.06
C THR A 15 2.60 23.33 40.85
N TYR A 16 2.97 22.66 41.95
CA TYR A 16 3.70 21.39 41.90
C TYR A 16 2.73 20.22 41.94
N GLU A 17 2.76 19.40 40.90
CA GLU A 17 1.89 18.22 40.77
C GLU A 17 2.66 16.94 40.44
N VAL A 18 2.09 15.80 40.81
CA VAL A 18 2.60 14.48 40.47
C VAL A 18 2.09 14.11 39.09
N VAL A 19 3.00 14.08 38.12
CA VAL A 19 2.69 13.77 36.72
C VAL A 19 3.28 12.41 36.35
N PRO A 20 2.47 11.44 35.90
CA PRO A 20 3.00 10.23 35.30
C PRO A 20 3.63 10.58 33.94
N CYS A 21 4.93 10.35 33.81
CA CYS A 21 5.70 10.62 32.60
C CYS A 21 6.30 9.32 32.04
N LEU A 22 6.41 9.24 30.71
CA LEU A 22 7.18 8.19 30.06
C LEU A 22 8.68 8.44 30.27
N LEU A 23 9.48 7.38 30.23
CA LEU A 23 10.93 7.47 30.38
C LEU A 23 11.57 8.40 29.33
N THR A 24 11.01 8.47 28.13
CA THR A 24 11.45 9.35 27.03
C THR A 24 11.34 10.84 27.34
N CYS A 25 10.61 11.22 28.39
CA CYS A 25 10.51 12.60 28.85
C CYS A 25 11.67 13.01 29.78
N ILE A 26 12.48 12.06 30.27
CA ILE A 26 13.60 12.35 31.15
C ILE A 26 14.80 12.80 30.31
N LYS A 27 15.22 14.06 30.49
CA LYS A 27 16.40 14.63 29.80
C LYS A 27 17.70 14.38 30.56
N ALA A 28 17.66 14.46 31.89
CA ALA A 28 18.82 14.27 32.77
C ALA A 28 18.34 13.78 34.14
N ILE A 29 19.25 13.14 34.89
CA ILE A 29 19.01 12.68 36.26
C ILE A 29 19.99 13.40 37.17
N GLY A 30 19.48 14.04 38.22
CA GLY A 30 20.31 14.76 39.20
C GLY A 30 21.06 13.80 40.13
N GLN A 31 22.22 14.24 40.64
CA GLN A 31 23.00 13.48 41.63
C GLN A 31 22.36 13.51 43.04
N ILE A 32 21.56 14.54 43.32
CA ILE A 32 20.98 14.80 44.64
C ILE A 32 19.56 14.24 44.70
N ARG A 33 19.24 13.62 45.83
CA ARG A 33 17.88 13.14 46.13
C ARG A 33 17.28 13.99 47.24
N VAL A 34 16.08 14.49 47.00
CA VAL A 34 15.28 15.16 48.04
C VAL A 34 14.66 14.10 48.95
N PHE A 35 14.57 14.40 50.25
CA PHE A 35 13.93 13.51 51.21
C PHE A 35 12.43 13.44 50.93
N MET A 36 11.94 12.23 50.67
CA MET A 36 10.53 11.99 50.36
C MET A 36 9.76 11.57 51.62
N PRO A 37 8.59 12.17 51.92
CA PRO A 37 7.73 11.75 53.02
C PRO A 37 7.31 10.27 52.90
N LYS A 38 7.29 9.54 54.02
CA LYS A 38 6.94 8.10 54.05
C LYS A 38 5.50 7.82 53.58
N ASP A 39 4.58 8.74 53.85
CA ASP A 39 3.17 8.64 53.46
C ASP A 39 2.90 9.08 52.00
N GLY A 40 3.96 9.35 51.23
CA GLY A 40 3.88 9.78 49.84
C GLY A 40 3.39 11.22 49.65
N LEU A 41 3.05 11.55 48.41
CA LEU A 41 2.66 12.90 47.96
C LEU A 41 1.14 13.09 47.81
N ALA A 42 0.31 12.24 48.44
CA ALA A 42 -1.15 12.35 48.33
C ALA A 42 -1.72 13.57 49.08
N SER A 43 -1.09 13.97 50.19
CA SER A 43 -1.52 15.11 51.00
C SER A 43 -0.96 16.44 50.47
N PRO A 44 -1.76 17.52 50.39
CA PRO A 44 -1.28 18.85 50.01
C PRO A 44 -0.11 19.35 50.87
N LYS A 45 -0.08 19.01 52.16
CA LYS A 45 1.02 19.40 53.08
C LYS A 45 2.34 18.73 52.71
N ASN A 46 2.30 17.46 52.29
CA ASN A 46 3.50 16.72 51.88
C ASN A 46 4.01 17.21 50.51
N LYS A 47 3.10 17.59 49.60
CA LYS A 47 3.46 18.25 48.34
C LYS A 47 4.20 19.57 48.61
N ASP A 48 3.63 20.45 49.44
CA ASP A 48 4.23 21.74 49.81
C ASP A 48 5.64 21.60 50.43
N LEU A 49 5.83 20.61 51.32
CA LEU A 49 7.14 20.34 51.91
C LEU A 49 8.20 19.96 50.87
N VAL A 50 7.86 19.09 49.93
CA VAL A 50 8.77 18.67 48.84
C VAL A 50 9.01 19.82 47.86
N SER A 51 7.98 20.62 47.54
CA SER A 51 8.11 21.83 46.72
C SER A 51 9.12 22.83 47.29
N LYS A 52 9.00 23.16 48.57
CA LYS A 52 9.97 24.03 49.27
C LYS A 52 11.39 23.45 49.24
N SER A 53 11.51 22.13 49.35
CA SER A 53 12.80 21.45 49.24
C SER A 53 13.39 21.56 47.82
N LEU A 54 12.56 21.45 46.78
CA LEU A 54 12.99 21.64 45.40
C LEU A 54 13.39 23.10 45.11
N GLU A 55 12.66 24.06 45.65
CA GLU A 55 12.99 25.49 45.55
C GLU A 55 14.32 25.80 46.24
N GLU A 56 14.55 25.25 47.44
CA GLU A 56 15.81 25.40 48.14
C GLU A 56 16.97 24.76 47.37
N VAL A 57 16.77 23.62 46.72
CA VAL A 57 17.77 23.01 45.83
C VAL A 57 18.05 23.93 44.64
N LYS A 58 17.02 24.46 43.97
CA LYS A 58 17.19 25.42 42.86
C LYS A 58 17.95 26.67 43.32
N ARG A 59 17.65 27.19 44.51
CA ARG A 59 18.32 28.35 45.11
C ARG A 59 19.80 28.11 45.40
N ARG A 60 20.16 26.89 45.83
CA ARG A 60 21.55 26.51 46.12
C ARG A 60 22.40 26.24 44.87
N PHE A 61 21.77 25.92 43.74
CA PHE A 61 22.45 25.61 42.49
C PHE A 61 21.97 26.55 41.36
N PRO A 62 22.30 27.86 41.42
CA PRO A 62 21.83 28.84 40.46
C PRO A 62 22.33 28.58 39.03
N ASP A 63 23.53 28.01 38.88
CA ASP A 63 24.15 27.70 37.58
C ASP A 63 23.67 26.36 36.99
N GLY A 64 22.84 25.62 37.72
CA GLY A 64 22.30 24.32 37.31
C GLY A 64 22.61 23.19 38.31
N MET A 65 21.68 22.24 38.42
CA MET A 65 21.83 21.08 39.30
C MET A 65 22.89 20.11 38.76
N PRO A 66 23.78 19.56 39.61
CA PRO A 66 24.70 18.50 39.22
C PRO A 66 23.95 17.28 38.68
N VAL A 67 24.28 16.88 37.45
CA VAL A 67 23.71 15.72 36.77
C VAL A 67 24.60 14.49 36.93
N LEU A 68 24.01 13.30 36.92
CA LEU A 68 24.76 12.05 36.92
C LEU A 68 25.51 11.90 35.60
N ASP A 69 26.82 11.69 35.69
CA ASP A 69 27.65 11.40 34.54
C ASP A 69 27.34 9.99 34.00
N PRO A 70 27.00 9.85 32.71
CA PRO A 70 26.69 8.56 32.12
C PRO A 70 27.82 7.52 32.17
N LEU A 71 29.10 7.94 32.17
CA LEU A 71 30.25 7.04 32.22
C LEU A 71 30.69 6.76 33.66
N GLU A 72 30.90 7.82 34.45
CA GLU A 72 31.48 7.72 35.79
C GLU A 72 30.46 7.35 36.87
N ASN A 73 29.20 7.80 36.74
CA ASN A 73 28.17 7.55 37.77
C ASN A 73 27.18 6.46 37.37
N MET A 74 26.81 6.38 36.09
CA MET A 74 25.87 5.37 35.58
C MET A 74 26.55 4.13 35.00
N GLU A 75 27.89 4.13 34.90
CA GLU A 75 28.72 3.01 34.44
C GLU A 75 28.35 2.49 33.03
N ILE A 76 27.91 3.38 32.12
CA ILE A 76 27.58 3.01 30.74
C ILE A 76 28.88 2.83 29.94
N THR A 77 29.36 1.59 29.87
CA THR A 77 30.69 1.27 29.31
C THR A 77 30.70 0.91 27.83
N ASP A 78 29.56 1.05 27.13
CA ASP A 78 29.42 0.69 25.72
C ASP A 78 30.38 1.45 24.79
N GLU A 79 31.07 0.72 23.92
CA GLU A 79 32.01 1.30 22.96
C GLU A 79 31.34 2.24 21.95
N SER A 80 30.10 1.96 21.57
CA SER A 80 29.30 2.85 20.71
C SER A 80 28.99 4.18 21.41
N PHE A 81 28.70 4.13 22.71
CA PHE A 81 28.38 5.29 23.54
C PHE A 81 29.61 6.17 23.79
N LYS A 82 30.76 5.58 24.15
CA LYS A 82 32.04 6.31 24.28
C LYS A 82 32.43 7.02 22.98
N LYS A 83 32.25 6.36 21.83
CA LYS A 83 32.50 6.97 20.51
C LYS A 83 31.57 8.15 20.25
N LEU A 84 30.31 8.09 20.70
CA LEU A 84 29.35 9.18 20.55
C LEU A 84 29.76 10.39 21.42
N LEU A 85 30.11 10.16 22.69
CA LEU A 85 30.59 11.23 23.58
C LEU A 85 31.84 11.91 23.03
N ARG A 86 32.81 11.14 22.52
CA ARG A 86 33.99 11.71 21.87
C ARG A 86 33.64 12.58 20.65
N LYS A 87 32.59 12.22 19.89
CA LYS A 87 32.12 13.07 18.79
C LYS A 87 31.51 14.37 19.29
N ILE A 88 30.75 14.34 20.40
CA ILE A 88 30.19 15.54 21.03
C ILE A 88 31.33 16.47 21.44
N GLU A 89 32.33 15.97 22.16
CA GLU A 89 33.49 16.74 22.61
C GLU A 89 34.25 17.41 21.43
N VAL A 90 34.47 16.66 20.34
CA VAL A 90 35.12 17.20 19.13
C VAL A 90 34.26 18.29 18.48
N LEU A 91 32.94 18.13 18.46
CA LEU A 91 32.02 19.13 17.91
C LEU A 91 31.94 20.38 18.78
N GLU A 92 31.92 20.24 20.10
CA GLU A 92 31.98 21.36 21.05
C GLU A 92 33.29 22.13 20.92
N SER A 93 34.42 21.42 20.84
CA SER A 93 35.73 22.05 20.61
C SER A 93 35.75 22.87 19.30
N ARG A 94 35.14 22.34 18.23
CA ARG A 94 35.01 23.06 16.95
C ARG A 94 34.04 24.23 17.03
N LEU A 95 32.99 24.11 17.84
CA LEU A 95 32.04 25.20 18.07
C LEU A 95 32.73 26.37 18.77
N LEU A 96 33.50 26.10 19.83
CA LEU A 96 34.25 27.12 20.58
C LEU A 96 35.36 27.77 19.73
N ALA A 97 36.02 26.98 18.88
CA ALA A 97 37.05 27.48 17.96
C ALA A 97 36.48 28.28 16.78
N ASN A 98 35.16 28.29 16.57
CA ASN A 98 34.55 29.02 15.47
C ASN A 98 34.58 30.53 15.75
N PRO A 99 35.06 31.39 14.82
CA PRO A 99 35.10 32.84 15.01
C PRO A 99 33.75 33.51 15.27
N LEU A 100 32.65 32.83 14.95
CA LEU A 100 31.29 33.30 15.21
C LEU A 100 30.75 32.88 16.59
N HIS A 101 31.49 32.06 17.35
CA HIS A 101 31.11 31.71 18.72
C HIS A 101 31.04 32.97 19.58
N LEU A 102 29.88 33.22 20.20
CA LEU A 102 29.56 34.43 20.97
C LEU A 102 29.66 35.75 20.18
N SER A 103 29.77 35.71 18.84
CA SER A 103 29.76 36.92 18.03
C SER A 103 28.36 37.55 18.00
N PRO A 104 28.22 38.86 18.20
CA PRO A 104 26.92 39.55 18.12
C PRO A 104 26.32 39.53 16.71
N LEU A 105 27.12 39.22 15.68
CA LEU A 105 26.67 39.10 14.29
C LEU A 105 26.05 37.74 13.97
N LEU A 106 26.25 36.74 14.84
CA LEU A 106 25.80 35.36 14.59
C LEU A 106 24.30 35.26 14.29
N PRO A 107 23.37 35.90 15.03
CA PRO A 107 21.95 35.79 14.74
C PRO A 107 21.59 36.26 13.32
N SER A 108 22.10 37.42 12.90
CA SER A 108 21.81 37.96 11.57
C SER A 108 22.41 37.11 10.45
N LEU A 109 23.66 36.66 10.62
CA LEU A 109 24.33 35.79 9.63
C LEU A 109 23.65 34.42 9.55
N TRP A 110 23.21 33.89 10.68
CA TRP A 110 22.47 32.63 10.76
C TRP A 110 21.14 32.72 10.01
N ASP A 111 20.36 33.79 10.23
CA ASP A 111 19.09 33.99 9.53
C ASP A 111 19.27 34.08 8.01
N GLN A 112 20.28 34.84 7.56
CA GLN A 112 20.62 34.93 6.13
C GLN A 112 21.03 33.57 5.55
N TYR A 113 21.87 32.83 6.27
CA TYR A 113 22.32 31.51 5.84
C TYR A 113 21.15 30.50 5.82
N SER A 114 20.32 30.48 6.86
CA SER A 114 19.13 29.64 6.96
C SER A 114 18.17 29.90 5.79
N ASN A 115 17.88 31.16 5.49
CA ASN A 115 17.07 31.55 4.33
C ASN A 115 17.68 31.06 3.00
N LYS A 116 19.00 31.21 2.83
CA LYS A 116 19.70 30.70 1.64
C LYS A 116 19.60 29.18 1.52
N VAL A 117 19.77 28.43 2.61
CA VAL A 117 19.65 26.97 2.62
C VAL A 117 18.23 26.55 2.25
N GLN A 118 17.20 27.14 2.87
CA GLN A 118 15.81 26.87 2.54
C GLN A 118 15.48 27.16 1.07
N LEU A 119 15.96 28.29 0.53
CA LEU A 119 15.80 28.60 -0.88
C LEU A 119 16.53 27.60 -1.77
N THR A 120 17.72 27.14 -1.37
CA THR A 120 18.48 26.14 -2.12
C THR A 120 17.75 24.80 -2.16
N GLU A 121 17.13 24.37 -1.07
CA GLU A 121 16.28 23.18 -1.03
C GLU A 121 15.05 23.35 -1.93
N LYS A 122 14.36 24.48 -1.84
CA LYS A 122 13.23 24.81 -2.73
C LYS A 122 13.64 24.75 -4.20
N VAL A 123 14.80 25.30 -4.56
CA VAL A 123 15.34 25.24 -5.92
C VAL A 123 15.63 23.80 -6.34
N LYS A 124 16.24 23.00 -5.46
CA LYS A 124 16.52 21.58 -5.72
C LYS A 124 15.24 20.80 -5.99
N ASP A 125 14.20 21.02 -5.19
CA ASP A 125 12.92 20.34 -5.35
C ASP A 125 12.16 20.79 -6.59
N LYS A 126 12.17 22.10 -6.89
CA LYS A 126 11.61 22.62 -8.14
C LYS A 126 12.34 22.09 -9.37
N LYS A 127 13.67 21.99 -9.35
CA LYS A 127 14.45 21.36 -10.43
C LYS A 127 14.07 19.90 -10.62
N LYS A 128 13.92 19.12 -9.54
CA LYS A 128 13.43 17.74 -9.61
C LYS A 128 12.02 17.66 -10.19
N SER A 129 11.13 18.57 -9.80
CA SER A 129 9.76 18.62 -10.31
C SER A 129 9.73 18.91 -11.82
N ILE A 130 10.52 19.88 -12.28
CA ILE A 130 10.66 20.20 -13.72
C ILE A 130 11.21 18.98 -14.48
N ALA A 131 12.24 18.31 -13.96
CA ALA A 131 12.79 17.10 -14.58
C ALA A 131 11.75 15.96 -14.66
N LYS A 132 10.89 15.80 -13.65
CA LYS A 132 9.78 14.84 -13.68
C LYS A 132 8.70 15.23 -14.69
N ALA A 133 8.36 16.52 -14.80
CA ALA A 133 7.36 17.00 -15.76
C ALA A 133 7.81 16.80 -17.21
N HIS A 134 9.11 16.98 -17.49
CA HIS A 134 9.71 16.66 -18.79
C HIS A 134 10.09 15.18 -18.94
N SER A 135 9.82 14.33 -17.94
CA SER A 135 10.19 12.94 -18.00
C SER A 135 9.38 12.22 -19.07
N ILE A 136 10.11 11.61 -19.99
CA ILE A 136 9.62 10.77 -21.09
C ILE A 136 9.18 9.38 -20.58
N ALA A 137 8.80 9.25 -19.29
CA ALA A 137 8.43 7.98 -18.65
C ALA A 137 7.38 7.20 -19.47
N GLN A 138 6.44 7.91 -20.09
CA GLN A 138 5.41 7.34 -20.97
C GLN A 138 6.00 6.64 -22.21
N MET A 139 7.10 7.14 -22.80
CA MET A 139 7.70 6.49 -23.97
C MET A 139 8.57 5.28 -23.58
N ASP A 140 9.22 5.31 -22.42
CA ASP A 140 10.01 4.17 -21.94
C ASP A 140 9.11 3.01 -21.52
N GLU A 141 7.96 3.34 -20.90
CA GLU A 141 6.90 2.36 -20.65
C GLU A 141 6.35 1.80 -21.96
N LEU A 142 6.03 2.65 -22.95
CA LEU A 142 5.55 2.21 -24.27
C LEU A 142 6.55 1.26 -24.95
N LYS A 143 7.85 1.58 -24.95
CA LYS A 143 8.90 0.70 -25.49
C LYS A 143 8.91 -0.66 -24.78
N SER A 144 8.77 -0.66 -23.47
CA SER A 144 8.74 -1.87 -22.63
C SER A 144 7.49 -2.71 -22.94
N ARG A 145 6.31 -2.09 -23.04
CA ARG A 145 5.06 -2.74 -23.46
C ARG A 145 5.14 -3.32 -24.88
N LYS A 146 5.70 -2.58 -25.85
CA LYS A 146 5.96 -3.09 -27.21
C LYS A 146 6.88 -4.31 -27.21
N ARG A 147 7.84 -4.38 -26.29
CA ARG A 147 8.71 -5.56 -26.14
C ARG A 147 7.93 -6.79 -25.66
N VAL A 148 7.00 -6.61 -24.72
CA VAL A 148 6.08 -7.68 -24.29
C VAL A 148 5.23 -8.17 -25.45
N LEU A 149 4.60 -7.24 -26.19
CA LEU A 149 3.75 -7.57 -27.33
C LEU A 149 4.50 -8.36 -28.41
N ARG A 150 5.78 -8.01 -28.69
CA ARG A 150 6.63 -8.79 -29.61
C ARG A 150 6.92 -10.19 -29.09
N ARG A 151 7.33 -10.30 -27.82
CA ARG A 151 7.70 -11.59 -27.21
C ARG A 151 6.53 -12.57 -27.11
N LEU A 152 5.32 -12.06 -26.89
CA LEU A 152 4.10 -12.86 -26.83
C LEU A 152 3.45 -13.08 -28.21
N GLY A 153 4.02 -12.52 -29.28
CA GLY A 153 3.54 -12.71 -30.66
C GLY A 153 2.28 -11.90 -31.02
N PHE A 154 1.96 -10.86 -30.26
CA PHE A 154 0.87 -9.93 -30.56
C PHE A 154 1.23 -8.98 -31.71
N ILE A 155 2.50 -8.57 -31.78
CA ILE A 155 3.06 -7.80 -32.90
C ILE A 155 4.35 -8.46 -33.39
N ASN A 156 4.74 -8.25 -34.64
CA ASN A 156 6.02 -8.73 -35.17
C ASN A 156 7.15 -7.72 -34.95
N ASP A 157 8.36 -8.03 -35.42
CA ASP A 157 9.54 -7.16 -35.26
C ASP A 157 9.42 -5.82 -35.99
N SER A 158 8.60 -5.77 -37.04
CA SER A 158 8.25 -4.54 -37.76
C SER A 158 7.10 -3.76 -37.10
N GLU A 159 6.71 -4.13 -35.87
CA GLU A 159 5.62 -3.54 -35.09
C GLU A 159 4.24 -3.67 -35.75
N VAL A 160 4.05 -4.65 -36.63
CA VAL A 160 2.77 -4.93 -37.30
C VAL A 160 1.94 -5.89 -36.46
N VAL A 161 0.67 -5.52 -36.26
CA VAL A 161 -0.35 -6.26 -35.50
C VAL A 161 -0.62 -7.63 -36.12
N GLN A 162 -0.53 -8.69 -35.30
CA GLN A 162 -0.82 -10.07 -35.67
C GLN A 162 -2.25 -10.46 -35.31
N LEU A 163 -2.70 -11.65 -35.74
CA LEU A 163 -4.05 -12.15 -35.43
C LEU A 163 -4.34 -12.16 -33.92
N LYS A 164 -3.38 -12.59 -33.10
CA LYS A 164 -3.50 -12.62 -31.64
C LYS A 164 -3.82 -11.25 -31.03
N ALA A 165 -3.25 -10.19 -31.59
CA ALA A 165 -3.56 -8.82 -31.17
C ALA A 165 -4.93 -8.35 -31.64
N ARG A 166 -5.40 -8.77 -32.82
CA ARG A 166 -6.76 -8.45 -33.26
C ARG A 166 -7.80 -9.08 -32.34
N VAL A 167 -7.59 -10.33 -31.95
CA VAL A 167 -8.41 -11.03 -30.94
C VAL A 167 -8.39 -10.26 -29.61
N ALA A 168 -7.22 -9.80 -29.16
CA ALA A 168 -7.10 -9.02 -27.94
C ALA A 168 -7.84 -7.68 -27.98
N CYS A 169 -7.91 -7.03 -29.14
CA CYS A 169 -8.63 -5.76 -29.32
C CYS A 169 -10.14 -5.89 -29.11
N GLU A 170 -10.71 -7.09 -29.21
CA GLU A 170 -12.14 -7.33 -28.93
C GLU A 170 -12.44 -7.44 -27.43
N ILE A 171 -11.42 -7.54 -26.58
CA ILE A 171 -11.55 -7.72 -25.13
C ILE A 171 -11.29 -6.39 -24.44
N SER A 172 -12.31 -5.85 -23.76
CA SER A 172 -12.24 -4.54 -23.08
C SER A 172 -12.88 -4.52 -21.69
N SER A 173 -13.64 -5.56 -21.32
CA SER A 173 -14.37 -5.62 -20.05
C SER A 173 -13.51 -5.93 -18.81
N THR A 174 -12.23 -6.27 -19.02
CA THR A 174 -11.32 -6.72 -17.97
C THR A 174 -10.12 -5.79 -17.89
N GLU A 175 -9.76 -5.33 -16.69
CA GLU A 175 -8.61 -4.43 -16.51
C GLU A 175 -7.29 -5.22 -16.56
N GLY A 176 -6.56 -5.14 -17.68
CA GLY A 176 -5.18 -5.65 -17.79
C GLY A 176 -5.05 -7.18 -17.97
N HIS A 177 -6.12 -7.83 -18.42
CA HIS A 177 -6.16 -9.28 -18.68
C HIS A 177 -6.39 -9.62 -20.16
N GLU A 178 -6.37 -8.64 -21.07
CA GLU A 178 -6.59 -8.80 -22.51
C GLU A 178 -5.54 -9.74 -23.13
N LEU A 179 -4.27 -9.59 -22.72
CA LEU A 179 -3.19 -10.47 -23.15
C LEU A 179 -3.39 -11.89 -22.63
N LEU A 180 -3.74 -12.04 -21.35
CA LEU A 180 -3.92 -13.34 -20.71
C LEU A 180 -5.10 -14.12 -21.31
N LEU A 181 -6.24 -13.47 -21.51
CA LEU A 181 -7.42 -14.07 -22.15
C LEU A 181 -7.13 -14.48 -23.60
N SER A 182 -6.39 -13.64 -24.34
CA SER A 182 -5.96 -13.98 -25.70
C SER A 182 -4.99 -15.16 -25.72
N GLU A 183 -4.03 -15.22 -24.80
CA GLU A 183 -3.15 -16.39 -24.66
C GLU A 183 -3.95 -17.67 -24.39
N LEU A 184 -4.92 -17.63 -23.47
CA LEU A 184 -5.77 -18.79 -23.15
C LEU A 184 -6.61 -19.24 -24.35
N LEU A 185 -7.12 -18.30 -25.15
CA LEU A 185 -7.89 -18.61 -26.36
C LEU A 185 -7.03 -19.35 -27.40
N PHE A 186 -5.80 -18.89 -27.63
CA PHE A 186 -4.87 -19.52 -28.59
C PHE A 186 -4.31 -20.86 -28.09
N ASP A 187 -4.20 -21.03 -26.77
CA ASP A 187 -3.81 -22.30 -26.14
C ASP A 187 -4.93 -23.36 -26.14
N ARG A 188 -6.08 -23.05 -26.74
CA ARG A 188 -7.27 -23.92 -26.78
C ARG A 188 -7.82 -24.28 -25.39
N PHE A 189 -7.55 -23.46 -24.39
CA PHE A 189 -8.00 -23.69 -23.01
C PHE A 189 -9.52 -23.86 -22.91
N PHE A 190 -10.27 -23.00 -23.60
CA PHE A 190 -11.74 -23.02 -23.58
C PHE A 190 -12.35 -24.14 -24.44
N ASN A 191 -11.57 -24.82 -25.28
CA ASN A 191 -12.08 -25.87 -26.17
C ASN A 191 -12.53 -27.11 -25.40
N GLU A 192 -11.84 -27.45 -24.31
CA GLU A 192 -12.13 -28.63 -23.48
C GLU A 192 -13.17 -28.35 -22.38
N LEU A 193 -13.59 -27.10 -22.22
CA LEU A 193 -14.55 -26.68 -21.20
C LEU A 193 -15.99 -26.74 -21.72
N THR A 194 -16.93 -27.02 -20.82
CA THR A 194 -18.37 -26.84 -21.10
C THR A 194 -18.72 -25.35 -21.06
N PRO A 195 -19.86 -24.93 -21.65
CA PRO A 195 -20.31 -23.53 -21.57
C PRO A 195 -20.41 -23.01 -20.13
N GLU A 196 -20.89 -23.81 -19.18
CA GLU A 196 -20.97 -23.44 -17.76
C GLU A 196 -19.58 -23.26 -17.13
N MET A 197 -18.62 -24.11 -17.50
CA MET A 197 -17.22 -23.98 -17.08
C MET A 197 -16.56 -22.73 -17.66
N CYS A 198 -16.88 -22.35 -18.90
CA CYS A 198 -16.41 -21.10 -19.49
C CYS A 198 -16.89 -19.89 -18.67
N ALA A 199 -18.18 -19.83 -18.32
CA ALA A 199 -18.69 -18.75 -17.46
C ALA A 199 -17.99 -18.72 -16.09
N ALA A 200 -17.85 -19.88 -15.45
CA ALA A 200 -17.21 -19.99 -14.14
C ALA A 200 -15.75 -19.52 -14.17
N THR A 201 -14.97 -19.95 -15.18
CA THR A 201 -13.56 -19.55 -15.31
C THR A 201 -13.39 -18.08 -15.70
N LEU A 202 -14.28 -17.53 -16.53
CA LEU A 202 -14.24 -16.11 -16.89
C LEU A 202 -14.60 -15.17 -15.73
N SER A 203 -15.33 -15.66 -14.72
CA SER A 203 -15.64 -14.87 -13.51
C SER A 203 -14.40 -14.39 -12.76
N VAL A 204 -13.26 -15.09 -12.94
CA VAL A 204 -11.99 -14.80 -12.30
C VAL A 204 -11.39 -13.45 -12.71
N PHE A 205 -11.76 -12.93 -13.88
CA PHE A 205 -11.18 -11.72 -14.48
C PHE A 205 -11.99 -10.45 -14.23
N ILE A 206 -13.19 -10.57 -13.64
CA ILE A 206 -14.15 -9.46 -13.50
C ILE A 206 -14.49 -9.14 -12.04
N PHE A 207 -13.88 -9.86 -11.10
CA PHE A 207 -14.15 -9.73 -9.69
C PHE A 207 -12.92 -9.20 -8.95
N ASP A 208 -13.09 -8.07 -8.27
CA ASP A 208 -11.98 -7.36 -7.60
C ASP A 208 -12.08 -7.40 -6.07
N GLU A 209 -13.26 -7.72 -5.53
CA GLU A 209 -13.49 -7.71 -4.09
C GLU A 209 -12.90 -8.99 -3.44
N LYS A 210 -12.58 -8.90 -2.15
CA LYS A 210 -12.18 -10.08 -1.37
C LYS A 210 -13.40 -10.66 -0.69
N VAL A 211 -13.58 -11.96 -0.85
CA VAL A 211 -14.74 -12.68 -0.31
C VAL A 211 -14.28 -13.92 0.40
N GLU A 212 -14.96 -14.26 1.48
CA GLU A 212 -14.74 -15.54 2.14
C GLU A 212 -15.51 -16.61 1.35
N SER A 213 -14.80 -17.64 0.91
CA SER A 213 -15.38 -18.74 0.14
C SER A 213 -14.76 -20.06 0.57
N SER A 214 -15.54 -21.14 0.51
CA SER A 214 -15.05 -22.49 0.72
C SER A 214 -14.04 -22.87 -0.36
N ALA A 215 -13.13 -23.82 -0.07
CA ALA A 215 -12.17 -24.29 -1.06
C ALA A 215 -12.87 -24.79 -2.35
N LEU A 216 -12.30 -24.46 -3.51
CA LEU A 216 -12.80 -24.91 -4.80
C LEU A 216 -12.81 -26.44 -4.90
N LYS A 217 -13.87 -26.98 -5.51
CA LYS A 217 -13.88 -28.36 -5.99
C LYS A 217 -12.78 -28.60 -7.02
N GLU A 218 -12.23 -29.82 -7.03
CA GLU A 218 -11.11 -30.21 -7.91
C GLU A 218 -11.39 -29.93 -9.39
N THR A 219 -12.65 -30.07 -9.83
CA THR A 219 -13.09 -29.78 -11.20
C THR A 219 -12.86 -28.33 -11.63
N LEU A 220 -12.99 -27.36 -10.71
CA LEU A 220 -12.73 -25.94 -10.95
C LEU A 220 -11.31 -25.54 -10.57
N GLN A 221 -10.71 -26.26 -9.63
CA GLN A 221 -9.33 -26.03 -9.19
C GLN A 221 -8.32 -26.26 -10.31
N LYS A 222 -8.52 -27.29 -11.15
CA LYS A 222 -7.65 -27.58 -12.30
C LYS A 222 -7.60 -26.41 -13.31
N PRO A 223 -8.73 -25.95 -13.90
CA PRO A 223 -8.69 -24.83 -14.85
C PRO A 223 -8.21 -23.53 -14.19
N TYR A 224 -8.51 -23.30 -12.91
CA TYR A 224 -7.97 -22.14 -12.19
C TYR A 224 -6.43 -22.17 -12.10
N ARG A 225 -5.82 -23.33 -11.79
CA ARG A 225 -4.36 -23.47 -11.77
C ARG A 225 -3.72 -23.23 -13.14
N GLU A 226 -4.37 -23.66 -14.21
CA GLU A 226 -3.89 -23.41 -15.59
C GLU A 226 -3.91 -21.92 -15.93
N ILE A 227 -4.97 -21.20 -15.55
CA ILE A 227 -5.06 -19.74 -15.69
C ILE A 227 -3.95 -19.05 -14.89
N GLN A 228 -3.73 -19.45 -13.63
CA GLN A 228 -2.67 -18.90 -12.79
C GLN A 228 -1.29 -19.16 -13.40
N ALA A 229 -1.03 -20.36 -13.91
CA ALA A 229 0.23 -20.71 -14.57
C ALA A 229 0.47 -19.81 -15.81
N LYS A 230 -0.57 -19.58 -16.62
CA LYS A 230 -0.46 -18.67 -17.77
C LYS A 230 -0.24 -17.21 -17.34
N ALA A 231 -0.91 -16.76 -16.28
CA ALA A 231 -0.73 -15.44 -15.72
C ALA A 231 0.71 -15.20 -15.24
N ARG A 232 1.33 -16.20 -14.59
CA ARG A 232 2.75 -16.16 -14.19
C ARG A 232 3.68 -16.00 -15.38
N ILE A 233 3.41 -16.70 -16.49
CA ILE A 233 4.19 -16.56 -17.73
C ILE A 233 4.10 -15.12 -18.27
N VAL A 234 2.89 -14.56 -18.37
CA VAL A 234 2.69 -13.18 -18.85
C VAL A 234 3.38 -12.16 -17.93
N ALA A 235 3.26 -12.32 -16.61
CA ALA A 235 3.91 -11.45 -15.63
C ALA A 235 5.44 -11.54 -15.72
N LYS A 236 6.00 -12.75 -15.84
CA LYS A 236 7.45 -12.97 -16.00
C LYS A 236 7.99 -12.33 -17.28
N VAL A 237 7.29 -12.50 -18.42
CA VAL A 237 7.67 -11.83 -19.67
C VAL A 237 7.60 -10.31 -19.52
N SER A 238 6.63 -9.80 -18.77
CA SER A 238 6.49 -8.36 -18.48
C SER A 238 7.65 -7.82 -17.64
N GLN A 239 8.05 -8.54 -16.58
CA GLN A 239 9.22 -8.21 -15.76
C GLN A 239 10.52 -8.19 -16.56
N GLU A 240 10.76 -9.24 -17.36
CA GLU A 240 11.94 -9.32 -18.23
C GLU A 240 11.98 -8.20 -19.29
N CYS A 241 10.82 -7.60 -19.58
CA CYS A 241 10.68 -6.43 -20.44
C CYS A 241 10.79 -5.09 -19.71
N LYS A 242 11.21 -5.07 -18.43
CA LYS A 242 11.38 -3.88 -17.57
C LYS A 242 10.08 -3.17 -17.17
N LEU A 243 8.95 -3.87 -17.18
CA LEU A 243 7.73 -3.37 -16.55
C LEU A 243 7.74 -3.70 -15.05
N ASP A 244 7.27 -2.75 -14.24
CA ASP A 244 7.12 -2.92 -12.80
C ASP A 244 5.84 -3.73 -12.51
N VAL A 245 5.96 -5.05 -12.65
CA VAL A 245 4.88 -6.00 -12.41
C VAL A 245 5.39 -7.05 -11.44
N ASN A 246 4.77 -7.18 -10.27
CA ASN A 246 5.04 -8.29 -9.37
C ASN A 246 4.22 -9.53 -9.82
N GLU A 247 4.88 -10.68 -9.93
CA GLU A 247 4.25 -11.92 -10.41
C GLU A 247 3.12 -12.38 -9.47
N ASP A 248 3.38 -12.40 -8.17
CA ASP A 248 2.39 -12.84 -7.19
C ASP A 248 1.22 -11.87 -7.10
N ASP A 249 1.46 -10.57 -7.21
CA ASP A 249 0.37 -9.59 -7.20
C ASP A 249 -0.46 -9.65 -8.49
N TYR A 250 0.15 -9.94 -9.64
CA TYR A 250 -0.59 -10.18 -10.89
C TYR A 250 -1.52 -11.40 -10.76
N VAL A 251 -1.02 -12.50 -10.19
CA VAL A 251 -1.81 -13.72 -9.96
C VAL A 251 -2.89 -13.50 -8.90
N LYS A 252 -2.61 -12.74 -7.83
CA LYS A 252 -3.59 -12.45 -6.77
C LYS A 252 -4.80 -11.63 -7.26
N LYS A 253 -4.70 -10.93 -8.39
CA LYS A 253 -5.84 -10.24 -9.02
C LYS A 253 -6.89 -11.22 -9.56
N LEU A 254 -6.49 -12.46 -9.85
CA LEU A 254 -7.37 -13.50 -10.36
C LEU A 254 -8.14 -14.14 -9.20
N LYS A 255 -9.39 -13.72 -9.01
CA LYS A 255 -10.24 -14.13 -7.88
C LYS A 255 -11.12 -15.33 -8.20
N TRP A 256 -10.91 -16.43 -7.49
CA TRP A 256 -11.63 -17.69 -7.72
C TRP A 256 -12.93 -17.82 -6.90
N GLU A 257 -13.14 -16.93 -5.94
CA GLU A 257 -14.11 -17.05 -4.87
C GLU A 257 -15.56 -17.22 -5.36
N LEU A 258 -15.86 -16.75 -6.58
CA LEU A 258 -17.18 -16.82 -7.21
C LEU A 258 -17.32 -17.87 -8.32
N MET A 259 -16.27 -18.65 -8.61
CA MET A 259 -16.34 -19.66 -9.66
C MET A 259 -17.46 -20.69 -9.39
N GLU A 260 -17.63 -21.13 -8.14
CA GLU A 260 -18.71 -22.06 -7.77
C GLU A 260 -20.10 -21.42 -7.88
N THR A 261 -20.22 -20.17 -7.44
CA THR A 261 -21.46 -19.38 -7.49
C THR A 261 -21.93 -19.19 -8.93
N VAL A 262 -21.00 -18.83 -9.82
CA VAL A 262 -21.29 -18.64 -11.25
C VAL A 262 -21.61 -19.96 -11.94
N LEU A 263 -20.91 -21.04 -11.59
CA LEU A 263 -21.21 -22.38 -12.10
C LEU A 263 -22.64 -22.82 -11.73
N ALA A 264 -22.99 -22.69 -10.45
CA ALA A 264 -24.33 -23.03 -9.95
C ALA A 264 -25.41 -22.22 -10.67
N TRP A 265 -25.15 -20.94 -10.93
CA TRP A 265 -26.04 -20.10 -11.72
C TRP A 265 -26.16 -20.57 -13.18
N ALA A 266 -25.05 -20.86 -13.85
CA ALA A 266 -25.07 -21.36 -15.23
C ALA A 266 -25.77 -22.73 -15.37
N GLN A 267 -25.80 -23.53 -14.30
CA GLN A 267 -26.53 -24.81 -14.22
C GLN A 267 -28.04 -24.67 -13.95
N GLY A 268 -28.56 -23.44 -13.83
CA GLY A 268 -30.00 -23.20 -13.66
C GLY A 268 -30.50 -23.16 -12.22
N ARG A 269 -29.62 -23.12 -11.21
CA ARG A 269 -30.06 -23.02 -9.81
C ARG A 269 -30.75 -21.67 -9.51
N PRO A 270 -31.77 -21.63 -8.63
CA PRO A 270 -32.50 -20.39 -8.34
C PRO A 270 -31.59 -19.36 -7.66
N PHE A 271 -31.83 -18.07 -7.91
CA PHE A 271 -31.01 -16.97 -7.37
C PHE A 271 -30.95 -16.97 -5.84
N SER A 272 -32.04 -17.39 -5.18
CA SER A 272 -32.10 -17.53 -3.72
C SER A 272 -31.13 -18.56 -3.14
N GLU A 273 -30.72 -19.57 -3.92
CA GLU A 273 -29.67 -20.52 -3.54
C GLU A 273 -28.29 -19.91 -3.77
N ILE A 274 -28.10 -19.20 -4.88
CA ILE A 274 -26.85 -18.50 -5.22
C ILE A 274 -26.46 -17.50 -4.13
N CYS A 275 -27.41 -16.69 -3.64
CA CYS A 275 -27.17 -15.74 -2.56
C CYS A 275 -26.75 -16.39 -1.23
N LYS A 276 -27.04 -17.68 -1.02
CA LYS A 276 -26.63 -18.40 0.19
C LYS A 276 -25.23 -19.01 0.07
N MET A 277 -24.70 -19.11 -1.14
CA MET A 277 -23.36 -19.68 -1.40
C MET A 277 -22.23 -18.68 -1.14
N THR A 278 -22.54 -17.40 -0.99
CA THR A 278 -21.55 -16.33 -0.83
C THR A 278 -22.10 -15.23 0.08
N ASN A 279 -21.23 -14.46 0.71
CA ASN A 279 -21.58 -13.33 1.57
C ASN A 279 -21.66 -11.99 0.82
N ILE A 280 -21.55 -12.00 -0.51
CA ILE A 280 -21.68 -10.81 -1.35
C ILE A 280 -23.13 -10.34 -1.39
N TYR A 281 -23.32 -9.02 -1.32
CA TYR A 281 -24.61 -8.37 -1.54
C TYR A 281 -25.21 -8.72 -2.91
N GLU A 282 -26.52 -8.95 -2.94
CA GLU A 282 -27.24 -9.40 -4.13
C GLU A 282 -27.07 -8.43 -5.31
N GLY A 283 -27.09 -7.12 -5.05
CA GLY A 283 -26.84 -6.11 -6.08
C GLY A 283 -25.44 -6.19 -6.70
N SER A 284 -24.41 -6.50 -5.91
CA SER A 284 -23.05 -6.70 -6.39
C SER A 284 -22.94 -7.97 -7.25
N LEU A 285 -23.64 -9.05 -6.88
CA LEU A 285 -23.73 -10.26 -7.70
C LEU A 285 -24.40 -9.99 -9.06
N ILE A 286 -25.50 -9.24 -9.10
CA ILE A 286 -26.15 -8.86 -10.36
C ILE A 286 -25.22 -8.02 -11.24
N ARG A 287 -24.50 -7.07 -10.66
CA ARG A 287 -23.50 -6.26 -11.40
C ARG A 287 -22.38 -7.14 -11.95
N LEU A 288 -21.91 -8.13 -11.19
CA LEU A 288 -20.90 -9.07 -11.64
C LEU A 288 -21.41 -9.93 -12.79
N PHE A 289 -22.63 -10.46 -12.73
CA PHE A 289 -23.20 -11.23 -13.84
C PHE A 289 -23.37 -10.39 -15.10
N ARG A 290 -23.70 -9.11 -14.99
CA ARG A 290 -23.74 -8.19 -16.14
C ARG A 290 -22.35 -7.91 -16.73
N ARG A 291 -21.32 -7.77 -15.89
CA ARG A 291 -19.91 -7.69 -16.37
C ARG A 291 -19.49 -9.00 -17.06
N LEU A 292 -19.91 -10.15 -16.52
CA LEU A 292 -19.65 -11.46 -17.11
C LEU A 292 -20.35 -11.62 -18.45
N GLU A 293 -21.59 -11.15 -18.57
CA GLU A 293 -22.36 -11.13 -19.82
C GLU A 293 -21.59 -10.39 -20.92
N GLU A 294 -21.09 -9.19 -20.60
CA GLU A 294 -20.33 -8.39 -21.55
C GLU A 294 -18.99 -9.05 -21.90
N LEU A 295 -18.28 -9.62 -20.92
CA LEU A 295 -17.05 -10.37 -21.19
C LEU A 295 -17.30 -11.59 -22.08
N LEU A 296 -18.37 -12.36 -21.83
CA LEU A 296 -18.74 -13.51 -22.67
C LEU A 296 -19.06 -13.09 -24.11
N ARG A 297 -19.75 -11.96 -24.29
CA ARG A 297 -20.02 -11.40 -25.62
C ARG A 297 -18.72 -11.03 -26.35
N GLN A 298 -17.80 -10.36 -25.65
CA GLN A 298 -16.49 -9.99 -26.17
C GLN A 298 -15.64 -11.21 -26.52
N MET A 299 -15.65 -12.25 -25.70
CA MET A 299 -14.97 -13.52 -25.98
C MET A 299 -15.56 -14.23 -27.21
N GLY A 300 -16.88 -14.11 -27.43
CA GLY A 300 -17.54 -14.59 -28.65
C GLY A 300 -17.06 -13.89 -29.91
N GLU A 301 -17.01 -12.54 -29.92
CA GLU A 301 -16.45 -11.78 -31.05
C GLU A 301 -14.95 -12.05 -31.25
N ALA A 302 -14.19 -12.18 -30.16
CA ALA A 302 -12.77 -12.57 -30.20
C ALA A 302 -12.57 -13.95 -30.86
N ALA A 303 -13.41 -14.94 -30.54
CA ALA A 303 -13.39 -16.27 -31.16
C ALA A 303 -13.76 -16.23 -32.65
N LYS A 304 -14.71 -15.38 -33.02
CA LYS A 304 -15.09 -15.14 -34.42
C LYS A 304 -13.97 -14.50 -35.23
N VAL A 305 -13.26 -13.51 -34.68
CA VAL A 305 -12.06 -12.92 -35.30
C VAL A 305 -10.94 -13.97 -35.44
N MET A 306 -10.81 -14.87 -34.48
CA MET A 306 -9.87 -16.00 -34.55
C MET A 306 -10.26 -17.02 -35.63
N GLY A 307 -11.51 -17.01 -36.11
CA GLY A 307 -12.05 -17.97 -37.09
C GLY A 307 -12.44 -19.30 -36.47
N ASN A 308 -12.81 -19.34 -35.19
CA ASN A 308 -13.23 -20.54 -34.49
C ASN A 308 -14.72 -20.49 -34.13
N ASP A 309 -15.56 -20.98 -35.05
CA ASP A 309 -17.01 -20.98 -34.91
C ASP A 309 -17.52 -21.84 -33.73
N ASP A 310 -16.80 -22.89 -33.37
CA ASP A 310 -17.18 -23.75 -32.24
C ASP A 310 -17.04 -23.02 -30.91
N LEU A 311 -15.97 -22.23 -30.74
CA LEU A 311 -15.80 -21.37 -29.57
C LEU A 311 -16.81 -20.23 -29.56
N THR A 312 -17.11 -19.63 -30.71
CA THR A 312 -18.15 -18.60 -30.83
C THR A 312 -19.48 -19.11 -30.30
N LYS A 313 -19.94 -20.27 -30.82
CA LYS A 313 -21.18 -20.92 -30.36
C LYS A 313 -21.13 -21.28 -28.88
N LYS A 314 -19.99 -21.76 -28.38
CA LYS A 314 -19.80 -22.10 -26.97
C LYS A 314 -19.96 -20.88 -26.06
N PHE A 315 -19.38 -19.74 -26.44
CA PHE A 315 -19.53 -18.49 -25.67
C PHE A 315 -20.95 -17.92 -25.77
N GLU A 316 -21.61 -18.03 -26.92
CA GLU A 316 -23.03 -17.68 -27.08
C GLU A 316 -23.95 -18.57 -26.21
N GLU A 317 -23.69 -19.88 -26.15
CA GLU A 317 -24.42 -20.79 -25.28
C GLU A 317 -24.17 -20.45 -23.81
N SER A 318 -22.91 -20.21 -23.42
CA SER A 318 -22.54 -19.77 -22.08
C SER A 318 -23.25 -18.46 -21.71
N LEU A 319 -23.32 -17.51 -22.64
CA LEU A 319 -24.02 -16.24 -22.47
C LEU A 319 -25.52 -16.46 -22.18
N SER A 320 -26.17 -17.34 -22.94
CA SER A 320 -27.59 -17.67 -22.74
C SER A 320 -27.87 -18.29 -21.36
N LYS A 321 -26.93 -19.07 -20.82
CA LYS A 321 -27.06 -19.71 -19.49
C LYS A 321 -26.91 -18.71 -18.34
N ILE A 322 -26.12 -17.65 -18.55
CA ILE A 322 -25.93 -16.57 -17.56
C ILE A 322 -27.06 -15.54 -17.63
N ARG A 323 -27.52 -15.18 -18.82
CA ARG A 323 -28.54 -14.14 -19.06
C ARG A 323 -29.95 -14.70 -18.86
N ARG A 324 -30.37 -14.88 -17.61
CA ARG A 324 -31.73 -15.35 -17.25
C ARG A 324 -32.30 -14.65 -16.01
N ASP A 325 -33.61 -14.77 -15.83
CA ASP A 325 -34.38 -14.30 -14.67
C ASP A 325 -33.99 -12.86 -14.23
N ILE A 326 -33.64 -12.68 -12.95
CA ILE A 326 -33.32 -11.39 -12.33
C ILE A 326 -32.11 -10.70 -12.96
N VAL A 327 -31.17 -11.45 -13.53
CA VAL A 327 -29.98 -10.87 -14.22
C VAL A 327 -30.39 -10.20 -15.53
N ALA A 328 -31.41 -10.74 -16.21
CA ALA A 328 -31.95 -10.23 -17.46
C ALA A 328 -32.97 -9.10 -17.29
N ALA A 329 -33.37 -8.76 -16.06
CA ALA A 329 -34.32 -7.70 -15.78
C ALA A 329 -33.78 -6.32 -16.23
N GLN A 330 -34.59 -5.56 -16.94
CA GLN A 330 -34.25 -4.21 -17.42
C GLN A 330 -34.41 -3.16 -16.31
N SER A 331 -33.74 -2.02 -16.48
CA SER A 331 -33.93 -0.86 -15.61
C SER A 331 -35.34 -0.30 -15.74
N LEU A 332 -35.89 0.25 -14.66
CA LEU A 332 -37.16 0.99 -14.68
C LEU A 332 -37.05 2.37 -15.36
N TYR A 333 -35.83 2.83 -15.64
CA TYR A 333 -35.54 4.13 -16.29
C TYR A 333 -35.25 4.01 -17.79
N LEU A 334 -35.48 2.84 -18.39
CA LEU A 334 -35.31 2.58 -19.83
C LEU A 334 -36.62 2.80 -20.60
#